data_AF-A0A832DYJ5-F1
#
_entry.id   AF-A0A832DYJ5-F1
#
_cell.length_a   1.000
_cell.length_b   1.000
_cell.length_c   1.000
_cell.angle_alpha   90.00
_cell.angle_beta   90.00
_cell.angle_gamma   90.00
#
_symmetry.space_group_name_H-M   'P 1'
#
loop_
_entity.id
_entity.type
_entity.pdbx_description
1 polymer ?
#
loop_
_entity_poly.entity_id
_entity_poly.type
_entity_poly.pdbx_seq_one_letter_code
_entity_poly.pdbx_strand_id
1 'polypeptide(L)' 'MDIDLRSFKSPKDALKVLKKRKQELEKEFEKIRKKVEKGELTKEEYEDRRKKLEREYVEVMDRIVQMSYISSQM' A
#
# COMPACT_ATOMS: atom_id res chain seq x y z
N MET A 1 -3.00 2.10 -8.53
CA MET A 1 -1.82 2.75 -7.91
C MET A 1 -0.77 3.09 -8.97
N ASP A 2 -0.34 4.36 -9.05
CA ASP A 2 0.54 4.90 -10.11
C ASP A 2 2.04 4.87 -9.77
N ILE A 3 2.53 3.85 -9.06
CA ILE A 3 3.98 3.66 -8.98
C ILE A 3 4.45 3.04 -10.29
N ASP A 4 5.08 3.86 -11.13
CA ASP A 4 5.79 3.40 -12.31
C ASP A 4 7.09 2.71 -11.90
N LEU A 5 7.07 1.38 -11.91
CA LEU A 5 8.21 0.54 -11.55
C LEU A 5 9.38 0.69 -12.56
N ARG A 6 9.10 1.16 -13.79
CA ARG A 6 10.12 1.35 -14.84
C ARG A 6 10.97 2.60 -14.63
N SER A 7 10.52 3.51 -13.77
CA SER A 7 11.24 4.74 -13.43
C SER A 7 12.42 4.52 -12.47
N PHE A 8 12.54 3.34 -11.85
CA PHE A 8 13.59 3.05 -10.88
C PHE A 8 14.87 2.52 -11.55
N LYS A 9 16.02 3.02 -11.08
CA LYS A 9 17.35 2.61 -11.57
C LYS A 9 17.73 1.18 -11.16
N SER A 10 17.12 0.65 -10.10
CA SER A 10 17.34 -0.73 -9.64
C SER A 10 16.08 -1.34 -9.01
N PRO A 11 15.91 -2.67 -9.07
CA PRO A 11 14.83 -3.37 -8.36
C PRO A 11 14.85 -3.13 -6.84
N LYS A 12 16.04 -2.90 -6.26
CA LYS A 12 16.20 -2.58 -4.83
C LYS A 12 15.59 -1.22 -4.46
N ASP A 13 15.74 -0.22 -5.34
CA ASP A 13 15.14 1.11 -5.13
C ASP A 13 13.61 1.05 -5.22
N ALA A 14 13.09 0.33 -6.22
CA ALA A 14 11.65 0.09 -6.35
C ALA A 14 11.09 -0.62 -5.10
N LEU A 15 11.79 -1.64 -4.60
CA LEU A 15 11.41 -2.38 -3.40
C LEU A 15 11.36 -1.48 -2.15
N LYS A 16 12.30 -0.54 -2.00
CA LYS A 16 12.32 0.42 -0.88
C LYS A 16 11.09 1.33 -0.91
N VAL A 17 10.73 1.83 -2.10
CA VAL A 17 9.54 2.68 -2.25
C VAL A 17 8.25 1.90 -1.99
N LEU A 18 8.13 0.68 -2.51
CA LEU A 18 6.97 -0.16 -2.28
C LEU A 18 6.79 -0.50 -0.78
N LYS A 19 7.89 -0.82 -0.08
CA LYS A 19 7.86 -1.04 1.38
C LYS A 19 7.42 0.22 2.15
N LYS A 20 7.86 1.40 1.71
CA LYS A 20 7.40 2.66 2.30
C LYS A 20 5.91 2.88 2.08
N ARG A 21 5.41 2.65 0.86
CA ARG A 21 3.98 2.78 0.56
C ARG A 21 3.13 1.79 1.37
N LYS A 22 3.60 0.55 1.55
CA LYS A 22 2.97 -0.43 2.44
C LYS A 22 2.76 0.14 3.85
N GLN A 23 3.81 0.74 4.43
CA GLN A 23 3.72 1.35 5.78
C GLN A 23 2.79 2.55 5.82
N GLU A 24 2.72 3.35 4.74
CA GLU A 24 1.78 4.46 4.63
C GLU A 24 0.33 3.96 4.60
N LEU A 25 0.05 2.90 3.83
CA LEU A 25 -1.26 2.26 3.79
C LEU A 25 -1.68 1.71 5.15
N GLU A 26 -0.78 1.05 5.88
CA GLU A 26 -1.04 0.57 7.24
C GLU A 26 -1.41 1.73 8.20
N LYS A 27 -0.74 2.89 8.07
CA LYS A 27 -1.11 4.09 8.82
C LYS A 27 -2.45 4.67 8.38
N GLU A 28 -2.78 4.62 7.09
CA GLU A 28 -4.06 5.07 6.56
C GLU A 28 -5.22 4.20 7.07
N PHE A 29 -5.05 2.88 7.11
CA PHE A 29 -6.00 1.94 7.74
C PHE A 29 -6.26 2.30 9.20
N GLU A 30 -5.20 2.51 9.98
CA GLU A 30 -5.31 2.88 11.39
C GLU A 30 -6.01 4.24 11.57
N LYS A 31 -5.74 5.21 10.69
CA LYS A 31 -6.42 6.52 10.70
C LYS A 31 -7.91 6.38 10.45
N ILE A 32 -8.33 5.63 9.43
CA ILE A 32 -9.77 5.49 9.13
C ILE A 32 -10.49 4.72 10.24
N ARG A 33 -9.83 3.74 10.88
CA ARG A 33 -10.38 3.03 12.05
C ARG A 33 -10.63 3.98 13.21
N LYS A 34 -9.63 4.81 13.57
CA LYS A 34 -9.78 5.81 14.65
C LYS A 34 -10.87 6.83 14.36
N LYS A 35 -11.06 7.21 13.10
CA LYS A 35 -12.13 8.14 12.70
C LYS A 35 -13.52 7.53 12.93
N VAL A 36 -13.72 6.24 12.62
CA VAL A 36 -14.97 5.54 12.94
C VAL A 36 -15.19 5.44 14.44
N GLU A 37 -14.15 5.08 15.20
CA GLU A 37 -14.22 4.99 16.66
C GLU A 37 -14.61 6.33 17.31
N LYS A 38 -14.19 7.46 16.70
CA LYS A 38 -14.57 8.82 17.13
C LYS A 38 -15.93 9.30 16.60
N GLY A 39 -16.60 8.52 15.74
CA GLY A 39 -17.83 8.94 15.06
C GLY A 39 -17.64 9.98 13.96
N GLU A 40 -16.40 10.21 13.50
CA GLU A 40 -16.06 11.13 12.39
C GLU A 40 -16.29 10.52 11.00
N LEU A 41 -16.57 9.22 10.94
CA LEU A 41 -16.89 8.47 9.72
C LEU A 41 -18.08 7.57 9.97
N THR A 42 -19.00 7.53 9.01
CA THR A 42 -20.06 6.52 8.98
C THR A 42 -19.47 5.14 8.66
N LYS A 43 -20.23 4.08 8.98
CA LYS A 43 -19.83 2.70 8.62
C LYS A 43 -19.70 2.51 7.11
N GLU A 44 -20.56 3.15 6.33
CA GLU A 44 -20.55 3.06 4.87
C GLU A 44 -19.30 3.74 4.28
N GLU A 45 -19.00 4.97 4.72
CA GLU A 45 -17.78 5.67 4.28
C GLU A 45 -16.50 4.94 4.69
N TYR A 46 -16.51 4.29 5.86
CA TYR A 46 -15.41 3.44 6.30
C TYR A 46 -15.23 2.23 5.39
N GLU A 47 -16.30 1.49 5.09
CA GLU A 47 -16.25 0.32 4.22
C GLU A 47 -15.72 0.68 2.82
N ASP A 48 -16.19 1.78 2.25
CA ASP A 48 -15.73 2.24 0.93
C ASP A 48 -14.24 2.63 0.94
N ARG A 49 -13.79 3.34 1.98
CA ARG A 49 -12.37 3.70 2.13
C ARG A 49 -11.51 2.48 2.40
N ARG A 50 -11.98 1.57 3.26
CA ARG A 50 -11.30 0.31 3.59
C ARG A 50 -11.09 -0.53 2.35
N LYS A 51 -12.12 -0.74 1.52
CA LYS A 51 -12.02 -1.51 0.27
C LYS A 51 -11.01 -0.90 -0.71
N LYS A 52 -10.95 0.43 -0.81
CA LYS A 52 -9.96 1.11 -1.67
C LYS A 52 -8.53 0.89 -1.16
N LEU A 53 -8.31 1.05 0.14
CA LEU A 53 -7.01 0.80 0.77
C LEU A 53 -6.60 -0.68 0.67
N GLU A 54 -7.54 -1.62 0.81
CA GLU A 54 -7.27 -3.07 0.69
C GLU A 54 -6.80 -3.45 -0.70
N ARG A 55 -7.48 -2.94 -1.74
CA ARG A 55 -7.06 -3.16 -3.12
C ARG A 55 -5.65 -2.65 -3.35
N GLU A 56 -5.36 -1.43 -2.92
CA GLU A 56 -4.02 -0.85 -3.07
C GLU A 56 -2.97 -1.65 -2.28
N TYR A 57 -3.29 -2.07 -1.06
CA TYR A 57 -2.39 -2.86 -0.23
C TYR A 57 -2.02 -4.19 -0.88
N VAL A 58 -3.00 -4.90 -1.44
CA VAL A 58 -2.76 -6.16 -2.17
C VAL A 58 -1.89 -5.92 -3.40
N GLU A 59 -2.16 -4.86 -4.19
CA GLU A 59 -1.32 -4.49 -5.33
C GLU A 59 0.14 -4.17 -4.91
N VAL A 60 0.33 -3.44 -3.81
CA VAL A 60 1.66 -3.14 -3.27
C VAL A 60 2.37 -4.42 -2.87
N MET A 61 1.69 -5.31 -2.16
CA MET A 61 2.28 -6.56 -1.69
C MET A 61 2.69 -7.46 -2.85
N ASP A 62 1.84 -7.59 -3.87
CA ASP A 62 2.17 -8.35 -5.08
C ASP A 62 3.42 -7.79 -5.78
N ARG A 63 3.48 -6.47 -5.98
CA ARG A 63 4.67 -5.81 -6.55
C ARG A 63 5.92 -5.99 -5.68
N ILE A 64 5.80 -5.99 -4.35
CA ILE A 64 6.91 -6.28 -3.43
C ILE A 64 7.44 -7.69 -3.67
N VAL A 65 6.55 -8.68 -3.79
CA VAL A 65 6.95 -10.07 -4.05
C VAL A 65 7.68 -10.17 -5.38
N GLN A 66 7.12 -9.59 -6.45
CA GLN A 66 7.74 -9.58 -7.78
C GLN A 66 9.14 -8.93 -7.76
N MET A 67 9.27 -7.74 -7.18
CA MET A 67 10.55 -7.04 -7.11
C MET A 67 11.55 -7.74 -6.20
N SER A 68 11.10 -8.39 -5.13
CA SER A 68 11.97 -9.19 -4.26
C SER A 68 12.53 -10.41 -4.99
N TYR A 69 11.69 -11.09 -5.77
CA TYR A 69 12.13 -12.21 -6.60
C TYR A 69 13.13 -11.77 -7.68
N ILE A 70 12.83 -10.71 -8.43
CA ILE A 70 13.75 -10.17 -9.44
C ILE A 70 15.08 -9.77 -8.80
N SER A 71 15.04 -9.09 -7.65
CA SER A 71 16.24 -8.68 -6.94
C SER A 71 17.07 -9.84 -6.36
N SER A 72 16.51 -11.05 -6.22
CA SER A 72 17.24 -12.22 -5.76
C SER A 72 17.86 -13.05 -6.89
N GLN A 73 17.44 -12.82 -8.15
CA GLN A 73 17.99 -13.46 -9.34
C GLN A 73 19.14 -12.65 -9.98
N MET A 74 19.41 -11.45 -9.46
CA MET A 74 20.53 -10.57 -9.84
C MET A 74 21.63 -10.62 -8.80
#